data_AF-A0A2P5M1K0-F1
#
_entry.id   AF-A0A2P5M1K0-F1
#
_cell.length_a   1.000
_cell.length_b   1.000
_cell.length_c   1.000
_cell.angle_alpha   90.00
_cell.angle_beta   90.00
_cell.angle_gamma   90.00
#
_symmetry.space_group_name_H-M   'P 1'
#
loop_
_entity.id
_entity.type
_entity.pdbx_description
1 polymer ?
#
loop_
_entity_poly.entity_id
_entity_poly.type
_entity_poly.pdbx_seq_one_letter_code
_entity_poly.pdbx_strand_id
1 'polypeptide(L)'
;MKTAFLSTAWLYLAFVVYGSLVPLNFRPLAWDTAVRHFQHIPWLRLGIASRADWVANILLYIPLAFFWTAVATYQKHAVSRLGFSMLVLAGCLAVAFSVEFTQLFFPPRTVSINDLVAESFGSFLGVAGWYVAGDYVVKQLKYIKFGNFLSVKAAIFFYILIYGGLSLFPFDFVTSAQELDLKYGGENFEFNQCEDTFLRCSVRYGVEAFAVMPLAVLVCLWPNVPHKFSLNILLGFFIGVLIEGSQVFLVSGVAQGASIITRIVGMAAGVVCYRWARRFSGRGKGLRTLKVIANRLILPYVILVLAINGWLDRDWLAWPVAMEKLHDTYFLPFFYFYYTSEPVALISLLSNVGMYFPVGLLLWASSYNRTQAGNRWLAGTCAAGLALIVEISKLFLDGKHADPTDVLIAFAAGYGAYALANQVLQWVNSGKTEALSRSRFYSEASAQGEQAGIAVKNRFTALGNFGFIAGLSALAAVVYLLFKYPLAPWALALMLMVYGYYLIKKPEVWLIVIPALLPVMDFAPWTGWFFVDEFDLVILTTLAVCWCRRPGIQVQWTGLGKSVACLLILVYWVSVIRGLLPWQQA
;
A
#
# COMPACT_ATOMS: atom_id res chain seq x y z
N MET A 1 15.80 -0.92 -16.99
CA MET A 1 14.98 -1.44 -15.87
C MET A 1 15.82 -2.29 -14.92
N LYS A 2 16.56 -3.31 -15.41
CA LYS A 2 17.60 -3.98 -14.60
C LYS A 2 18.54 -2.99 -13.90
N THR A 3 19.05 -2.00 -14.64
CA THR A 3 19.91 -0.93 -14.11
C THR A 3 19.26 -0.12 -12.99
N ALA A 4 17.98 0.24 -13.14
CA ALA A 4 17.23 0.98 -12.12
C ALA A 4 17.01 0.13 -10.86
N PHE A 5 16.65 -1.16 -11.02
CA PHE A 5 16.53 -2.08 -9.90
C PHE A 5 17.87 -2.30 -9.19
N LEU A 6 18.96 -2.42 -9.94
CA LEU A 6 20.29 -2.57 -9.37
C LEU A 6 20.72 -1.33 -8.57
N SER A 7 20.52 -0.13 -9.12
CA SER A 7 20.81 1.11 -8.38
C SER A 7 19.94 1.22 -7.13
N THR A 8 18.66 0.87 -7.22
CA THR A 8 17.76 0.89 -6.05
C THR A 8 18.16 -0.14 -5.01
N ALA A 9 18.55 -1.35 -5.41
CA ALA A 9 19.00 -2.40 -4.50
C ALA A 9 20.26 -1.99 -3.73
N TRP A 10 21.24 -1.40 -4.41
CA TRP A 10 22.45 -0.89 -3.76
C TRP A 10 22.20 0.31 -2.86
N LEU A 11 21.42 1.29 -3.31
CA LEU A 11 21.05 2.45 -2.48
C LEU A 11 20.28 2.00 -1.22
N TYR A 12 19.40 1.02 -1.37
CA TYR A 12 18.63 0.49 -0.26
C TYR A 12 19.50 -0.34 0.70
N LEU A 13 20.45 -1.14 0.20
CA LEU A 13 21.43 -1.82 1.05
C LEU A 13 22.27 -0.80 1.84
N ALA A 14 22.74 0.27 1.21
CA ALA A 14 23.46 1.34 1.88
C ALA A 14 22.60 2.02 2.96
N PHE A 15 21.31 2.23 2.66
CA PHE A 15 20.35 2.75 3.63
C PHE A 15 20.16 1.82 4.85
N VAL A 16 20.01 0.50 4.63
CA VAL A 16 19.90 -0.49 5.72
C VAL A 16 21.15 -0.47 6.59
N VAL A 17 22.34 -0.61 5.99
CA VAL A 17 23.62 -0.63 6.73
C VAL A 17 23.83 0.68 7.49
N TYR A 18 23.58 1.82 6.86
CA TYR A 18 23.70 3.13 7.52
C TYR A 18 22.71 3.28 8.68
N GLY A 19 21.43 3.02 8.42
CA GLY A 19 20.35 3.18 9.39
C GLY A 19 20.53 2.30 10.63
N SER A 20 21.10 1.10 10.47
CA SER A 20 21.42 0.20 11.57
C SER A 20 22.67 0.58 12.36
N LEU A 21 23.54 1.47 11.84
CA LEU A 21 24.80 1.87 12.49
C LEU A 21 24.80 3.29 13.06
N VAL A 22 23.92 4.19 12.61
CA VAL A 22 23.68 5.52 13.26
C VAL A 22 23.45 5.29 14.77
N PRO A 23 24.05 6.02 15.72
CA PRO A 23 24.70 7.32 15.61
C PRO A 23 26.17 7.29 15.17
N LEU A 24 26.72 6.16 14.73
CA LEU A 24 28.12 6.01 14.29
C LEU A 24 29.17 6.35 15.37
N ASN A 25 28.83 6.16 16.65
CA ASN A 25 29.76 6.32 17.77
C ASN A 25 30.64 5.07 17.93
N PHE A 26 31.67 4.96 17.09
CA PHE A 26 32.58 3.82 17.11
C PHE A 26 33.39 3.77 18.41
N ARG A 27 33.29 2.63 19.12
CA ARG A 27 34.15 2.29 20.25
C ARG A 27 34.85 0.97 19.96
N PRO A 28 36.19 0.94 19.95
CA PRO A 28 36.93 -0.27 19.65
C PRO A 28 36.67 -1.33 20.71
N LEU A 29 36.34 -2.54 20.26
CA LEU A 29 36.20 -3.73 21.08
C LEU A 29 37.20 -4.78 20.60
N ALA A 30 37.86 -5.48 21.53
CA ALA A 30 38.75 -6.57 21.14
C ALA A 30 37.95 -7.67 20.42
N TRP A 31 38.49 -8.19 19.30
CA TRP A 31 37.79 -9.15 18.45
C TRP A 31 37.29 -10.38 19.22
N ASP A 32 38.14 -10.96 20.08
CA ASP A 32 37.77 -12.14 20.90
C ASP A 32 36.64 -11.84 21.89
N THR A 33 36.54 -10.59 22.36
CA THR A 33 35.44 -10.16 23.21
C THR A 33 34.17 -9.94 22.40
N ALA A 34 34.27 -9.33 21.22
CA ALA A 34 33.14 -9.13 20.31
C ALA A 34 32.52 -10.48 19.90
N VAL A 35 33.33 -11.46 19.52
CA VAL A 35 32.86 -12.82 19.17
C VAL A 35 32.18 -13.49 20.37
N ARG A 36 32.76 -13.42 21.57
CA ARG A 36 32.15 -14.00 22.78
C ARG A 36 30.83 -13.32 23.14
N HIS A 37 30.74 -12.00 23.02
CA HIS A 37 29.49 -11.27 23.24
C HIS A 37 28.45 -11.65 22.21
N PHE A 38 28.83 -11.75 20.93
CA PHE A 38 27.91 -12.11 19.86
C PHE A 38 27.36 -13.54 20.01
N GLN A 39 28.15 -14.48 20.52
CA GLN A 39 27.71 -15.85 20.81
C GLN A 39 26.65 -15.93 21.93
N HIS A 40 26.57 -14.91 22.79
CA HIS A 40 25.68 -14.86 23.95
C HIS A 40 24.69 -13.70 23.88
N ILE A 41 24.32 -13.26 22.68
CA ILE A 41 23.32 -12.19 22.51
C ILE A 41 21.98 -12.63 23.11
N PRO A 42 21.27 -11.72 23.79
CA PRO A 42 20.06 -12.07 24.51
C PRO A 42 18.86 -12.24 23.59
N TRP A 43 17.91 -13.08 24.02
CA TRP A 43 16.53 -12.98 23.58
C TRP A 43 15.82 -11.93 24.44
N LEU A 44 15.63 -10.72 23.91
CA LEU A 44 15.05 -9.63 24.67
C LEU A 44 13.56 -9.90 24.93
N ARG A 45 13.17 -9.94 26.22
CA ARG A 45 11.76 -10.01 26.64
C ARG A 45 11.19 -8.60 26.64
N LEU A 46 10.63 -8.22 25.52
CA LEU A 46 10.13 -6.87 25.31
C LEU A 46 8.60 -6.92 25.30
N GLY A 47 7.95 -6.01 26.04
CA GLY A 47 6.50 -5.88 26.09
C GLY A 47 5.91 -5.36 24.77
N ILE A 48 4.79 -4.63 24.84
CA ILE A 48 4.08 -4.11 23.66
C ILE A 48 4.98 -3.24 22.75
N ALA A 49 5.93 -2.49 23.34
CA ALA A 49 6.94 -1.71 22.61
C ALA A 49 7.87 -2.54 21.70
N SER A 50 8.05 -3.84 21.96
CA SER A 50 8.83 -4.75 21.10
C SER A 50 8.28 -4.90 19.69
N ARG A 51 6.95 -4.76 19.55
CA ARG A 51 6.27 -5.16 18.33
C ARG A 51 6.57 -4.20 17.20
N ALA A 52 6.57 -2.90 17.50
CA ALA A 52 6.92 -1.87 16.54
C ALA A 52 8.36 -2.06 16.02
N ASP A 53 9.30 -2.39 16.92
CA ASP A 53 10.71 -2.67 16.59
C ASP A 53 10.86 -3.93 15.71
N TRP A 54 10.20 -5.04 16.09
CA TRP A 54 10.14 -6.26 15.26
C TRP A 54 9.57 -5.99 13.87
N VAL A 55 8.44 -5.26 13.80
CA VAL A 55 7.80 -4.91 12.54
C VAL A 55 8.71 -4.02 11.72
N ALA A 56 9.40 -3.05 12.33
CA ALA A 56 10.35 -2.18 11.64
C ALA A 56 11.48 -2.99 11.00
N ASN A 57 12.09 -3.93 11.72
CA ASN A 57 13.16 -4.79 11.21
C ASN A 57 12.69 -5.74 10.09
N ILE A 58 11.48 -6.31 10.22
CA ILE A 58 10.84 -7.08 9.13
C ILE A 58 10.63 -6.19 7.89
N LEU A 59 10.02 -5.02 8.06
CA LEU A 59 9.72 -4.07 6.98
C LEU A 59 10.99 -3.51 6.34
N LEU A 60 12.09 -3.42 7.07
CA LEU A 60 13.39 -2.98 6.57
C LEU A 60 13.99 -4.01 5.59
N TYR A 61 13.87 -5.31 5.86
CA TYR A 61 14.48 -6.34 5.00
C TYR A 61 13.59 -6.80 3.83
N ILE A 62 12.27 -6.59 3.89
CA ILE A 62 11.36 -6.93 2.78
C ILE A 62 11.77 -6.26 1.46
N PRO A 63 11.94 -4.93 1.37
CA PRO A 63 12.32 -4.28 0.11
C PRO A 63 13.74 -4.66 -0.32
N LEU A 64 14.66 -4.87 0.62
CA LEU A 64 16.03 -5.30 0.34
C LEU A 64 16.03 -6.62 -0.44
N ALA A 65 15.41 -7.66 0.13
CA ALA A 65 15.34 -8.97 -0.50
C ALA A 65 14.48 -8.95 -1.78
N PHE A 66 13.40 -8.17 -1.81
CA PHE A 66 12.56 -8.01 -3.01
C PHE A 66 13.35 -7.44 -4.19
N PHE A 67 14.10 -6.34 -4.00
CA PHE A 67 14.87 -5.72 -5.08
C PHE A 67 16.05 -6.58 -5.52
N TRP A 68 16.77 -7.21 -4.59
CA TRP A 68 17.86 -8.12 -4.95
C TRP A 68 17.36 -9.36 -5.69
N THR A 69 16.21 -9.92 -5.29
CA THR A 69 15.58 -11.02 -6.03
C THR A 69 15.12 -10.57 -7.41
N ALA A 70 14.61 -9.34 -7.53
CA ALA A 70 14.26 -8.74 -8.81
C ALA A 70 15.47 -8.65 -9.75
N VAL A 71 16.62 -8.23 -9.24
CA VAL A 71 17.87 -8.15 -10.03
C VAL A 71 18.34 -9.54 -10.45
N ALA A 72 18.39 -10.48 -9.51
CA ALA A 72 19.03 -11.79 -9.70
C ALA A 72 18.20 -12.75 -10.57
N THR A 73 16.87 -12.68 -10.49
CA THR A 73 15.96 -13.66 -11.13
C THR A 73 15.33 -13.16 -12.44
N TYR A 74 15.52 -11.89 -12.80
CA TYR A 74 14.86 -11.31 -13.98
C TYR A 74 15.33 -11.97 -15.28
N GLN A 75 14.35 -12.51 -16.03
CA GLN A 75 14.53 -13.26 -17.29
C GLN A 75 15.32 -14.58 -17.15
N LYS A 76 15.30 -15.22 -15.97
CA LYS A 76 15.91 -16.53 -15.74
C LYS A 76 14.87 -17.66 -15.78
N HIS A 77 15.29 -18.88 -16.10
CA HIS A 77 14.45 -20.09 -16.07
C HIS A 77 14.16 -20.55 -14.62
N ALA A 78 13.11 -21.33 -14.39
CA ALA A 78 12.60 -21.65 -13.03
C ALA A 78 13.67 -22.18 -12.06
N VAL A 79 14.52 -23.12 -12.49
CA VAL A 79 15.58 -23.70 -11.63
C VAL A 79 16.65 -22.67 -11.27
N SER A 80 17.11 -21.87 -12.24
CA SER A 80 18.09 -20.81 -11.96
C SER A 80 17.49 -19.70 -11.09
N ARG A 81 16.20 -19.39 -11.25
CA ARG A 81 15.50 -18.46 -10.36
C ARG A 81 15.55 -18.90 -8.91
N LEU A 82 15.27 -20.18 -8.64
CA LEU A 82 15.33 -20.73 -7.28
C LEU A 82 16.75 -20.63 -6.69
N GLY A 83 17.77 -21.05 -7.44
CA GLY A 83 19.17 -20.95 -6.99
C GLY A 83 19.61 -19.51 -6.71
N PHE A 84 19.28 -18.56 -7.60
CA PHE A 84 19.57 -17.14 -7.36
C PHE A 84 18.77 -16.57 -6.19
N SER A 85 17.54 -17.00 -5.96
CA SER A 85 16.77 -16.60 -4.76
C SER A 85 17.39 -17.11 -3.47
N MET A 86 17.90 -18.35 -3.44
CA MET A 86 18.63 -18.88 -2.29
C MET A 86 19.92 -18.08 -2.03
N LEU A 87 20.65 -17.70 -3.09
CA LEU A 87 21.82 -16.84 -2.97
C LEU A 87 21.48 -15.45 -2.44
N VAL A 88 20.37 -14.84 -2.89
CA VAL A 88 19.90 -13.56 -2.36
C VAL A 88 19.52 -13.68 -0.90
N LEU A 89 18.80 -14.73 -0.51
CA LEU A 89 18.40 -14.96 0.88
C LEU A 89 19.63 -15.16 1.77
N ALA A 90 20.60 -15.98 1.34
CA ALA A 90 21.88 -16.13 2.03
C ALA A 90 22.66 -14.80 2.13
N GLY A 91 22.63 -13.98 1.09
CA GLY A 91 23.24 -12.64 1.10
C GLY A 91 22.57 -11.69 2.08
N CYS A 92 21.24 -11.65 2.13
CA CYS A 92 20.49 -10.85 3.10
C CYS A 92 20.77 -11.30 4.54
N LEU A 93 20.81 -12.61 4.79
CA LEU A 93 21.21 -13.14 6.10
C LEU A 93 22.66 -12.75 6.45
N ALA A 94 23.59 -12.87 5.51
CA ALA A 94 24.96 -12.44 5.75
C ALA A 94 25.05 -10.95 6.10
N VAL A 95 24.24 -10.10 5.46
CA VAL A 95 24.13 -8.67 5.80
C VAL A 95 23.57 -8.49 7.21
N ALA A 96 22.46 -9.14 7.56
CA ALA A 96 21.84 -9.12 8.89
C ALA A 96 22.87 -9.45 9.99
N PHE A 97 23.50 -10.63 9.90
CA PHE A 97 24.51 -11.05 10.85
C PHE A 97 25.72 -10.11 10.90
N SER A 98 26.18 -9.58 9.76
CA SER A 98 27.33 -8.68 9.71
C SER A 98 27.02 -7.33 10.34
N VAL A 99 25.84 -6.78 10.07
CA VAL A 99 25.39 -5.49 10.62
C VAL A 99 25.20 -5.62 12.13
N GLU A 100 24.49 -6.65 12.59
CA GLU A 100 24.27 -6.93 14.01
C GLU A 100 25.60 -7.12 14.75
N PHE A 101 26.52 -7.91 14.20
CA PHE A 101 27.85 -8.08 14.78
C PHE A 101 28.62 -6.75 14.84
N THR A 102 28.50 -5.93 13.80
CA THR A 102 29.17 -4.62 13.72
C THR A 102 28.61 -3.66 14.76
N GLN A 103 27.32 -3.73 15.11
CA GLN A 103 26.70 -2.86 16.13
C GLN A 103 27.33 -3.00 17.51
N LEU A 104 28.00 -4.12 17.84
CA LEU A 104 28.79 -4.27 19.07
C LEU A 104 29.85 -3.17 19.24
N PHE A 105 30.34 -2.61 18.14
CA PHE A 105 31.33 -1.55 18.10
C PHE A 105 30.70 -0.14 18.13
N PHE A 106 29.38 -0.01 18.14
CA PHE A 106 28.66 1.27 18.03
C PHE A 106 27.63 1.48 19.15
N PRO A 107 28.05 1.60 20.43
CA PRO A 107 27.11 1.94 21.50
C PRO A 107 26.44 3.30 21.25
N PRO A 108 25.15 3.49 21.55
CA PRO A 108 24.30 2.66 22.42
C PRO A 108 23.51 1.56 21.69
N ARG A 109 23.90 1.13 20.48
CA ARG A 109 23.20 0.06 19.77
C ARG A 109 23.20 -1.23 20.59
N THR A 110 22.03 -1.87 20.64
CA THR A 110 21.81 -3.13 21.33
C THR A 110 21.66 -4.22 20.31
N VAL A 111 22.40 -5.31 20.50
CA VAL A 111 22.29 -6.50 19.65
C VAL A 111 21.33 -7.51 20.26
N SER A 112 20.56 -8.21 19.43
CA SER A 112 19.57 -9.17 19.90
C SER A 112 19.28 -10.30 18.90
N ILE A 113 18.84 -11.45 19.42
CA ILE A 113 18.37 -12.55 18.57
C ILE A 113 17.06 -12.16 17.87
N ASN A 114 16.25 -11.32 18.53
CA ASN A 114 14.98 -10.84 18.02
C ASN A 114 15.14 -10.16 16.66
N ASP A 115 16.15 -9.30 16.53
CA ASP A 115 16.42 -8.54 15.31
C ASP A 115 16.85 -9.48 14.18
N LEU A 116 17.80 -10.37 14.45
CA LEU A 116 18.21 -11.39 13.47
C LEU A 116 17.03 -12.23 12.95
N VAL A 117 16.10 -12.61 13.83
CA VAL A 117 14.89 -13.36 13.44
C VAL A 117 13.95 -12.49 12.59
N ALA A 118 13.71 -11.25 13.00
CA ALA A 118 12.87 -10.30 12.29
C ALA A 118 13.42 -9.99 10.88
N GLU A 119 14.71 -9.68 10.77
CA GLU A 119 15.41 -9.42 9.51
C GLU A 119 15.43 -10.65 8.58
N SER A 120 15.63 -11.85 9.16
CA SER A 120 15.56 -13.12 8.42
C SER A 120 14.16 -13.37 7.85
N PHE A 121 13.12 -13.14 8.66
CA PHE A 121 11.73 -13.30 8.25
C PHE A 121 11.34 -12.26 7.18
N GLY A 122 11.74 -11.00 7.36
CA GLY A 122 11.58 -9.95 6.36
C GLY A 122 12.25 -10.29 5.03
N SER A 123 13.45 -10.87 5.07
CA SER A 123 14.17 -11.33 3.88
C SER A 123 13.39 -12.41 3.13
N PHE A 124 12.88 -13.42 3.85
CA PHE A 124 12.03 -14.46 3.27
C PHE A 124 10.77 -13.88 2.63
N LEU A 125 10.06 -13.00 3.34
CA LEU A 125 8.86 -12.32 2.84
C LEU A 125 9.15 -11.46 1.59
N GLY A 126 10.32 -10.81 1.53
CA GLY A 126 10.75 -10.05 0.35
C GLY A 126 10.96 -10.93 -0.89
N VAL A 127 11.63 -12.08 -0.72
CA VAL A 127 11.78 -13.08 -1.80
C VAL A 127 10.42 -13.61 -2.24
N ALA A 128 9.57 -14.03 -1.29
CA ALA A 128 8.23 -14.54 -1.59
C ALA A 128 7.35 -13.48 -2.29
N GLY A 129 7.42 -12.24 -1.82
CA GLY A 129 6.72 -11.09 -2.39
C GLY A 129 7.11 -10.84 -3.85
N TRP A 130 8.38 -11.06 -4.22
CA TRP A 130 8.81 -10.98 -5.61
C TRP A 130 8.15 -12.06 -6.49
N TYR A 131 8.03 -13.29 -6.01
CA TYR A 131 7.35 -14.36 -6.76
C TYR A 131 5.84 -14.14 -6.89
N VAL A 132 5.21 -13.59 -5.85
CA VAL A 132 3.75 -13.36 -5.84
C VAL A 132 3.37 -12.13 -6.67
N ALA A 133 4.09 -11.02 -6.50
CA ALA A 133 3.67 -9.72 -7.00
C ALA A 133 4.71 -9.03 -7.90
N GLY A 134 5.94 -9.55 -8.02
CA GLY A 134 7.06 -8.89 -8.71
C GLY A 134 6.74 -8.50 -10.15
N ASP A 135 6.27 -9.44 -10.96
CA ASP A 135 5.90 -9.18 -12.37
C ASP A 135 4.77 -8.14 -12.50
N TYR A 136 3.81 -8.18 -11.57
CA TYR A 136 2.71 -7.22 -11.54
C TYR A 136 3.21 -5.82 -11.15
N VAL A 137 4.03 -5.70 -10.10
CA VAL A 137 4.63 -4.44 -9.65
C VAL A 137 5.49 -3.83 -10.75
N VAL A 138 6.34 -4.63 -11.40
CA VAL A 138 7.16 -4.22 -12.55
C VAL A 138 6.29 -3.68 -13.68
N LYS A 139 5.18 -4.36 -13.98
CA LYS A 139 4.23 -3.92 -15.01
C LYS A 139 3.58 -2.59 -14.64
N GLN A 140 3.17 -2.40 -13.38
CA GLN A 140 2.61 -1.12 -12.92
C GLN A 140 3.65 0.02 -12.96
N LEU A 141 4.90 -0.25 -12.56
CA LEU A 141 6.00 0.74 -12.64
C LEU A 141 6.26 1.21 -14.07
N LYS A 142 6.13 0.32 -15.06
CA LYS A 142 6.19 0.71 -16.48
C LYS A 142 4.99 1.57 -16.88
N TYR A 143 3.80 1.21 -16.41
CA TYR A 143 2.56 1.93 -16.74
C TYR A 143 2.52 3.36 -16.26
N ILE A 144 3.15 3.69 -15.12
CA ILE A 144 3.28 5.07 -14.61
C ILE A 144 3.86 6.04 -15.67
N LYS A 145 4.70 5.56 -16.59
CA LYS A 145 5.40 6.39 -17.57
C LYS A 145 4.62 6.65 -18.87
N PHE A 146 3.54 5.91 -19.13
CA PHE A 146 2.83 5.99 -20.41
C PHE A 146 1.89 7.20 -20.55
N GLY A 147 1.52 7.85 -19.46
CA GLY A 147 0.64 9.01 -19.44
C GLY A 147 -0.80 8.73 -19.86
N ASN A 148 -1.28 7.50 -19.68
CA ASN A 148 -2.61 7.07 -20.09
C ASN A 148 -3.44 6.49 -18.95
N PHE A 149 -4.60 5.90 -19.27
CA PHE A 149 -5.45 5.28 -18.25
C PHE A 149 -4.73 4.16 -17.47
N LEU A 150 -3.76 3.47 -18.07
CA LEU A 150 -2.94 2.48 -17.37
C LEU A 150 -2.03 3.16 -16.33
N SER A 151 -1.52 4.35 -16.62
CA SER A 151 -0.78 5.18 -15.66
C SER A 151 -1.64 5.58 -14.47
N VAL A 152 -2.88 6.01 -14.71
CA VAL A 152 -3.84 6.35 -13.64
C VAL A 152 -4.14 5.13 -12.77
N LYS A 153 -4.38 3.96 -13.38
CA LYS A 153 -4.60 2.71 -12.64
C LYS A 153 -3.39 2.33 -11.79
N ALA A 154 -2.19 2.41 -12.36
CA ALA A 154 -0.95 2.13 -11.64
C ALA A 154 -0.74 3.13 -10.49
N ALA A 155 -0.99 4.41 -10.72
CA ALA A 155 -0.89 5.45 -9.71
C ALA A 155 -1.85 5.20 -8.54
N ILE A 156 -3.12 4.86 -8.81
CA ILE A 156 -4.11 4.50 -7.76
C ILE A 156 -3.63 3.29 -6.97
N PHE A 157 -3.11 2.26 -7.64
CA PHE A 157 -2.58 1.07 -6.96
C PHE A 157 -1.46 1.41 -5.98
N PHE A 158 -0.43 2.16 -6.40
CA PHE A 158 0.65 2.57 -5.50
C PHE A 158 0.17 3.56 -4.43
N TYR A 159 -0.77 4.46 -4.76
CA TYR A 159 -1.31 5.40 -3.79
C TYR A 159 -2.03 4.70 -2.65
N ILE A 160 -2.88 3.71 -2.96
CA ILE A 160 -3.59 2.93 -1.95
C ILE A 160 -2.61 2.15 -1.07
N LEU A 161 -1.56 1.55 -1.67
CA LEU A 161 -0.54 0.85 -0.89
C LEU A 161 0.21 1.79 0.05
N ILE A 162 0.66 2.95 -0.44
CA ILE A 162 1.40 3.93 0.36
C ILE A 162 0.48 4.50 1.44
N TYR A 163 -0.72 4.96 1.08
CA TYR A 163 -1.66 5.57 2.01
C TYR A 163 -2.12 4.57 3.07
N GLY A 164 -2.43 3.33 2.68
CA GLY A 164 -2.78 2.26 3.62
C GLY A 164 -1.62 1.90 4.55
N GLY A 165 -0.40 1.75 4.01
CA GLY A 165 0.79 1.49 4.81
C GLY A 165 1.07 2.59 5.83
N LEU A 166 1.01 3.86 5.41
CA LEU A 166 1.18 5.00 6.31
C LEU A 166 0.05 5.13 7.34
N SER A 167 -1.18 4.76 6.96
CA SER A 167 -2.33 4.81 7.86
C SER A 167 -2.33 3.70 8.90
N LEU A 168 -1.60 2.60 8.69
CA LEU A 168 -1.56 1.47 9.62
C LEU A 168 -0.24 1.38 10.39
N PHE A 169 0.77 2.16 10.02
CA PHE A 169 2.05 2.21 10.71
C PHE A 169 1.87 2.65 12.18
N PRO A 170 2.53 2.00 13.16
CA PRO A 170 3.64 1.03 13.06
C PRO A 170 3.19 -0.45 12.98
N PHE A 171 1.92 -0.73 12.66
CA PHE A 171 1.32 -2.07 12.61
C PHE A 171 1.36 -2.83 13.95
N ASP A 172 1.25 -2.10 15.05
CA ASP A 172 1.20 -2.60 16.43
C ASP A 172 -0.20 -3.10 16.81
N PHE A 173 -0.70 -4.07 16.06
CA PHE A 173 -2.04 -4.63 16.30
C PHE A 173 -2.15 -5.28 17.68
N VAL A 174 -3.31 -5.07 18.30
CA VAL A 174 -3.76 -5.72 19.53
C VAL A 174 -3.91 -7.23 19.26
N THR A 175 -3.33 -8.06 20.12
CA THR A 175 -3.28 -9.53 19.95
C THR A 175 -4.19 -10.30 20.89
N SER A 176 -4.70 -9.66 21.94
CA SER A 176 -5.56 -10.29 22.94
C SER A 176 -6.71 -9.36 23.34
N ALA A 177 -7.83 -9.95 23.80
CA ALA A 177 -8.94 -9.18 24.36
C ALA A 177 -8.51 -8.33 25.57
N GLN A 178 -7.58 -8.84 26.38
CA GLN A 178 -7.03 -8.10 27.53
C GLN A 178 -6.30 -6.82 27.12
N GLU A 179 -5.50 -6.86 26.04
CA GLU A 179 -4.85 -5.65 25.50
C GLU A 179 -5.87 -4.63 24.98
N LEU A 180 -6.98 -5.12 24.40
CA LEU A 180 -8.07 -4.27 23.95
C LEU A 180 -8.79 -3.62 25.14
N ASP A 181 -9.09 -4.40 26.17
CA ASP A 181 -9.71 -3.93 27.41
C ASP A 181 -8.79 -2.99 28.18
N LEU A 182 -7.47 -3.18 28.15
CA LEU A 182 -6.51 -2.22 28.74
C LEU A 182 -6.47 -0.90 27.97
N LYS A 183 -6.56 -0.96 26.64
CA LYS A 183 -6.62 0.24 25.79
C LYS A 183 -7.90 1.05 26.06
N TYR A 184 -9.04 0.37 26.22
CA TYR A 184 -10.37 1.00 26.31
C TYR A 184 -10.93 1.13 27.73
N GLY A 185 -10.42 0.38 28.69
CA GLY A 185 -10.86 0.35 30.09
C GLY A 185 -10.07 1.30 31.01
N GLY A 186 -9.00 1.92 30.52
CA GLY A 186 -8.36 3.06 31.18
C GLY A 186 -9.03 4.41 30.83
N GLU A 187 -8.60 5.49 31.47
CA GLU A 187 -9.06 6.89 31.22
C GLU A 187 -8.83 7.40 29.77
N ASN A 188 -8.34 6.55 28.85
CA ASN A 188 -8.02 6.89 27.46
C ASN A 188 -9.23 6.87 26.50
N PHE A 189 -10.46 6.71 27.00
CA PHE A 189 -11.67 6.92 26.20
C PHE A 189 -12.01 8.42 26.10
N GLU A 190 -11.04 9.23 25.70
CA GLU A 190 -11.32 10.58 25.28
C GLU A 190 -11.48 10.56 23.77
N PHE A 191 -12.66 10.98 23.29
CA PHE A 191 -12.81 11.47 21.92
C PHE A 191 -11.83 12.63 21.78
N ASN A 192 -10.59 12.31 21.43
CA ASN A 192 -9.45 13.16 21.65
C ASN A 192 -9.57 14.36 20.69
N GLN A 193 -10.25 15.40 21.16
CA GLN A 193 -10.28 16.70 20.51
C GLN A 193 -8.84 17.17 20.50
N CYS A 194 -8.36 17.61 19.33
CA CYS A 194 -7.01 18.13 19.24
C CYS A 194 -6.77 19.20 20.33
N GLU A 195 -5.97 18.88 21.34
CA GLU A 195 -5.70 19.73 22.52
C GLU A 195 -4.67 20.85 22.24
N ASP A 196 -4.13 20.86 21.03
CA ASP A 196 -3.21 21.88 20.55
C ASP A 196 -3.91 23.23 20.23
N THR A 197 -3.12 24.25 19.86
CA THR A 197 -3.65 25.53 19.38
C THR A 197 -4.57 25.36 18.16
N PHE A 198 -5.55 26.25 18.01
CA PHE A 198 -6.52 26.25 16.89
C PHE A 198 -5.83 26.12 15.51
N LEU A 199 -4.70 26.80 15.33
CA LEU A 199 -3.89 26.74 14.10
C LEU A 199 -3.40 25.31 13.83
N ARG A 200 -2.78 24.66 14.83
CA ARG A 200 -2.23 23.31 14.69
C ARG A 200 -3.31 22.27 14.43
N CYS A 201 -4.43 22.37 15.12
CA CYS A 201 -5.57 21.49 14.90
C CYS A 201 -6.17 21.64 13.50
N SER A 202 -6.31 22.87 13.02
CA SER A 202 -6.76 23.15 11.66
C SER A 202 -5.80 22.58 10.61
N VAL A 203 -4.49 22.72 10.83
CA VAL A 203 -3.46 22.14 9.96
C VAL A 203 -3.52 20.62 9.98
N ARG A 204 -3.66 19.97 11.14
CA ARG A 204 -3.74 18.51 11.27
C ARG A 204 -4.89 17.93 10.43
N TYR A 205 -6.10 18.43 10.61
CA TYR A 205 -7.25 17.98 9.82
C TYR A 205 -7.12 18.36 8.33
N GLY A 206 -6.51 19.52 8.04
CA GLY A 206 -6.20 19.96 6.68
C GLY A 206 -5.23 19.01 5.96
N VAL A 207 -4.18 18.55 6.64
CA VAL A 207 -3.20 17.59 6.11
C VAL A 207 -3.87 16.25 5.84
N GLU A 208 -4.74 15.77 6.73
CA GLU A 208 -5.48 14.53 6.49
C GLU A 208 -6.39 14.62 5.24
N ALA A 209 -7.14 15.71 5.11
CA ALA A 209 -7.96 15.95 3.92
C ALA A 209 -7.10 16.07 2.65
N PHE A 210 -5.96 16.78 2.73
CA PHE A 210 -5.02 16.92 1.63
C PHE A 210 -4.41 15.58 1.21
N ALA A 211 -4.15 14.69 2.17
CA ALA A 211 -3.56 13.37 1.93
C ALA A 211 -4.48 12.40 1.16
N VAL A 212 -5.78 12.65 1.03
CA VAL A 212 -6.66 11.85 0.15
C VAL A 212 -7.03 12.58 -1.14
N MET A 213 -6.77 13.88 -1.23
CA MET A 213 -7.09 14.71 -2.40
C MET A 213 -6.48 14.18 -3.73
N PRO A 214 -5.20 13.74 -3.79
CA PRO A 214 -4.64 13.17 -5.02
C PRO A 214 -5.37 11.91 -5.48
N LEU A 215 -5.82 11.05 -4.57
CA LEU A 215 -6.59 9.86 -4.91
C LEU A 215 -7.88 10.25 -5.63
N ALA A 216 -8.59 11.27 -5.15
CA ALA A 216 -9.79 11.78 -5.82
C ALA A 216 -9.53 12.35 -7.22
N VAL A 217 -8.40 13.05 -7.41
CA VAL A 217 -7.96 13.52 -8.74
C VAL A 217 -7.73 12.33 -9.67
N LEU A 218 -7.05 11.27 -9.20
CA LEU A 218 -6.80 10.06 -9.97
C LEU A 218 -8.11 9.32 -10.33
N VAL A 219 -9.04 9.18 -9.39
CA VAL A 219 -10.38 8.60 -9.65
C VAL A 219 -11.12 9.43 -10.70
N CYS A 220 -11.00 10.75 -10.67
CA CYS A 220 -11.59 11.61 -11.68
C CYS A 220 -10.92 11.51 -13.05
N LEU A 221 -9.65 11.14 -13.12
CA LEU A 221 -8.94 10.84 -14.37
C LEU A 221 -9.31 9.47 -14.93
N TRP A 222 -9.99 8.61 -14.16
CA TRP A 222 -10.48 7.34 -14.63
C TRP A 222 -11.57 7.53 -15.72
N PRO A 223 -11.44 6.85 -16.88
CA PRO A 223 -12.39 7.02 -17.98
C PRO A 223 -13.78 6.45 -17.65
N ASN A 224 -14.81 7.08 -18.20
CA ASN A 224 -16.20 6.60 -18.16
C ASN A 224 -16.84 6.42 -16.78
N VAL A 225 -16.32 7.08 -15.74
CA VAL A 225 -16.94 7.08 -14.40
C VAL A 225 -18.12 8.06 -14.38
N PRO A 226 -19.38 7.60 -14.27
CA PRO A 226 -20.53 8.48 -14.05
C PRO A 226 -20.50 9.04 -12.62
N HIS A 227 -21.14 10.19 -12.39
CA HIS A 227 -21.29 10.80 -11.06
C HIS A 227 -20.01 10.87 -10.21
N LYS A 228 -18.90 11.36 -10.81
CA LYS A 228 -17.57 11.44 -10.17
C LYS A 228 -17.58 12.06 -8.77
N PHE A 229 -18.45 13.03 -8.50
CA PHE A 229 -18.54 13.67 -7.20
C PHE A 229 -19.07 12.72 -6.12
N SER A 230 -20.21 12.07 -6.37
CA SER A 230 -20.83 11.10 -5.46
C SER A 230 -19.93 9.90 -5.20
N LEU A 231 -19.27 9.38 -6.23
CA LEU A 231 -18.31 8.27 -6.06
C LEU A 231 -17.16 8.66 -5.10
N ASN A 232 -16.60 9.85 -5.24
CA ASN A 232 -15.50 10.29 -4.39
C ASN A 232 -15.94 10.51 -2.93
N ILE A 233 -17.15 11.00 -2.71
CA ILE A 233 -17.73 11.08 -1.35
C ILE A 233 -17.87 9.68 -0.74
N LEU A 234 -18.43 8.73 -1.48
CA LEU A 234 -18.58 7.34 -1.01
C LEU A 234 -17.22 6.70 -0.73
N LEU A 235 -16.24 6.89 -1.61
CA LEU A 235 -14.88 6.39 -1.39
C LEU A 235 -14.25 7.03 -0.14
N GLY A 236 -14.40 8.35 0.06
CA GLY A 236 -13.91 9.02 1.27
C GLY A 236 -14.54 8.47 2.54
N PHE A 237 -15.86 8.22 2.53
CA PHE A 237 -16.57 7.59 3.63
C PHE A 237 -16.06 6.17 3.92
N PHE A 238 -16.02 5.29 2.92
CA PHE A 238 -15.58 3.90 3.12
C PHE A 238 -14.11 3.79 3.51
N ILE A 239 -13.23 4.61 2.91
CA ILE A 239 -11.82 4.67 3.32
C ILE A 239 -11.72 5.14 4.77
N GLY A 240 -12.50 6.15 5.16
CA GLY A 240 -12.55 6.63 6.55
C GLY A 240 -13.00 5.56 7.53
N VAL A 241 -14.13 4.89 7.25
CA VAL A 241 -14.65 3.81 8.10
C VAL A 241 -13.66 2.65 8.21
N LEU A 242 -13.03 2.25 7.10
CA LEU A 242 -12.04 1.16 7.12
C LEU A 242 -10.80 1.53 7.94
N ILE A 243 -10.26 2.74 7.78
CA ILE A 243 -9.07 3.16 8.53
C ILE A 243 -9.41 3.36 10.00
N GLU A 244 -10.48 4.08 10.33
CA GLU A 244 -10.91 4.29 11.73
C GLU A 244 -11.23 2.96 12.41
N GLY A 245 -11.92 2.05 11.71
CA GLY A 245 -12.15 0.70 12.21
C GLY A 245 -10.86 -0.08 12.43
N SER A 246 -9.83 0.12 11.60
CA SER A 246 -8.51 -0.50 11.80
C SER A 246 -7.74 0.14 12.97
N GLN A 247 -7.86 1.46 13.17
CA GLN A 247 -7.22 2.21 14.26
C GLN A 247 -7.68 1.75 15.65
N VAL A 248 -8.92 1.26 15.75
CA VAL A 248 -9.43 0.64 16.99
C VAL A 248 -8.52 -0.49 17.46
N PHE A 249 -8.02 -1.29 16.52
CA PHE A 249 -7.20 -2.48 16.79
C PHE A 249 -5.69 -2.21 16.82
N LEU A 250 -5.23 -0.97 16.62
CA LEU A 250 -3.82 -0.59 16.76
C LEU A 250 -3.56 -0.05 18.16
N VAL A 251 -2.50 -0.47 18.85
CA VAL A 251 -2.20 0.03 20.20
C VAL A 251 -1.97 1.54 20.17
N SER A 252 -1.18 2.05 19.23
CA SER A 252 -0.94 3.49 19.04
C SER A 252 -2.10 4.22 18.36
N GLY A 253 -3.13 3.50 17.92
CA GLY A 253 -4.18 4.04 17.07
C GLY A 253 -5.26 4.81 17.84
N VAL A 254 -5.62 5.99 17.35
CA VAL A 254 -6.68 6.84 17.90
C VAL A 254 -7.85 6.88 16.92
N ALA A 255 -9.01 6.38 17.35
CA ALA A 255 -10.24 6.41 16.57
C ALA A 255 -11.15 7.54 17.10
N GLN A 256 -11.39 8.56 16.27
CA GLN A 256 -12.10 9.79 16.67
C GLN A 256 -13.42 10.00 15.91
N GLY A 257 -13.61 9.30 14.79
CA GLY A 257 -14.74 9.49 13.85
C GLY A 257 -14.64 10.76 13.00
N ALA A 258 -14.01 11.83 13.50
CA ALA A 258 -13.78 13.07 12.75
C ALA A 258 -12.96 12.83 11.47
N SER A 259 -12.07 11.83 11.49
CA SER A 259 -11.23 11.47 10.36
C SER A 259 -12.01 10.81 9.21
N ILE A 260 -13.27 10.40 9.42
CA ILE A 260 -14.19 10.04 8.34
C ILE A 260 -14.59 11.30 7.55
N ILE A 261 -14.92 12.38 8.26
CA ILE A 261 -15.39 13.64 7.65
C ILE A 261 -14.24 14.31 6.89
N THR A 262 -13.04 14.38 7.48
CA THR A 262 -11.87 14.99 6.81
C THR A 262 -11.54 14.28 5.50
N ARG A 263 -11.66 12.95 5.44
CA ARG A 263 -11.46 12.17 4.21
C ARG A 263 -12.56 12.41 3.17
N ILE A 264 -13.82 12.53 3.58
CA ILE A 264 -14.91 12.92 2.66
C ILE A 264 -14.62 14.32 2.07
N VAL A 265 -14.27 15.28 2.92
CA VAL A 265 -13.93 16.65 2.51
C VAL A 265 -12.74 16.66 1.57
N GLY A 266 -11.68 15.93 1.89
CA GLY A 266 -10.48 15.81 1.05
C GLY A 266 -10.76 15.21 -0.33
N MET A 267 -11.57 14.15 -0.37
CA MET A 267 -12.00 13.54 -1.62
C MET A 267 -12.89 14.48 -2.45
N ALA A 268 -13.82 15.20 -1.82
CA ALA A 268 -14.65 16.21 -2.48
C ALA A 268 -13.80 17.38 -3.02
N ALA A 269 -12.85 17.86 -2.23
CA ALA A 269 -11.89 18.90 -2.63
C ALA A 269 -11.06 18.46 -3.83
N GLY A 270 -10.67 17.18 -3.91
CA GLY A 270 -9.96 16.63 -5.08
C GLY A 270 -10.79 16.66 -6.36
N VAL A 271 -12.11 16.45 -6.28
CA VAL A 271 -13.01 16.60 -7.45
C VAL A 271 -13.08 18.07 -7.90
N VAL A 272 -13.16 19.01 -6.95
CA VAL A 272 -13.14 20.45 -7.24
C VAL A 272 -11.81 20.83 -7.89
N CYS A 273 -10.68 20.35 -7.34
CA CYS A 273 -9.34 20.54 -7.88
C CYS A 273 -9.23 20.02 -9.32
N TYR A 274 -9.73 18.81 -9.58
CA TYR A 274 -9.77 18.22 -10.92
C TYR A 274 -10.59 19.06 -11.92
N ARG A 275 -11.79 19.50 -11.52
CA ARG A 275 -12.66 20.35 -12.37
C ARG A 275 -12.00 21.69 -12.67
N TRP A 276 -11.39 22.29 -11.65
CA TRP A 276 -10.62 23.52 -11.76
C TRP A 276 -9.44 23.35 -12.72
N ALA A 277 -8.61 22.31 -12.54
CA ALA A 277 -7.49 21.99 -13.42
C ALA A 277 -7.91 21.75 -14.88
N ARG A 278 -9.03 21.05 -15.12
CA ARG A 278 -9.56 20.84 -16.47
C ARG A 278 -10.04 22.12 -17.16
N ARG A 279 -10.54 23.10 -16.40
CA ARG A 279 -10.94 24.41 -16.95
C ARG A 279 -9.73 25.17 -17.50
N PHE A 280 -8.53 24.89 -17.01
CA PHE A 280 -7.28 25.53 -17.43
C PHE A 280 -6.45 24.74 -18.44
N SER A 281 -6.71 23.43 -18.61
CA SER A 281 -5.99 22.50 -19.50
C SER A 281 -6.09 22.81 -21.02
N GLY A 282 -6.53 23.99 -21.46
CA GLY A 282 -6.70 24.28 -22.90
C GLY A 282 -6.50 25.72 -23.36
N ARG A 283 -6.19 26.68 -22.48
CA ARG A 283 -5.97 28.09 -22.85
C ARG A 283 -4.85 28.67 -22.02
N GLY A 284 -3.86 29.31 -22.64
CA GLY A 284 -2.72 29.96 -21.96
C GLY A 284 -3.11 30.97 -20.86
N LYS A 285 -4.36 31.46 -20.86
CA LYS A 285 -4.93 32.28 -19.77
C LYS A 285 -4.96 31.56 -18.42
N GLY A 286 -5.20 30.25 -18.40
CA GLY A 286 -5.32 29.49 -17.15
C GLY A 286 -4.04 29.32 -16.37
N LEU A 287 -2.97 29.02 -17.10
CA LEU A 287 -1.63 28.91 -16.56
C LEU A 287 -1.11 30.28 -16.09
N ARG A 288 -1.52 31.37 -16.77
CA ARG A 288 -1.25 32.73 -16.30
C ARG A 288 -1.95 33.05 -14.98
N THR A 289 -3.22 32.67 -14.83
CA THR A 289 -3.94 32.82 -13.56
C THR A 289 -3.30 31.99 -12.44
N LEU A 290 -2.97 30.72 -12.72
CA LEU A 290 -2.27 29.84 -11.77
C LEU A 290 -0.94 30.44 -11.32
N LYS A 291 -0.15 30.99 -12.26
CA LYS A 291 1.11 31.70 -11.95
C LYS A 291 0.89 32.91 -11.05
N VAL A 292 -0.14 33.73 -11.30
CA VAL A 292 -0.46 34.89 -10.47
C VAL A 292 -0.87 34.46 -9.06
N ILE A 293 -1.72 33.42 -8.95
CA ILE A 293 -2.13 32.87 -7.65
C ILE A 293 -0.92 32.30 -6.91
N ALA A 294 -0.10 31.48 -7.55
CA ALA A 294 1.08 30.89 -6.94
C ALA A 294 2.04 31.97 -6.43
N ASN A 295 2.36 32.98 -7.24
CA ASN A 295 3.23 34.08 -6.82
C ASN A 295 2.67 34.86 -5.63
N ARG A 296 1.35 35.04 -5.53
CA ARG A 296 0.70 35.69 -4.38
C ARG A 296 0.67 34.81 -3.13
N LEU A 297 0.70 33.50 -3.27
CA LEU A 297 0.70 32.55 -2.16
C LEU A 297 2.09 32.28 -1.59
N ILE A 298 3.19 32.62 -2.28
CA ILE A 298 4.56 32.39 -1.79
C ILE A 298 4.77 33.05 -0.42
N LEU A 299 4.50 34.36 -0.31
CA LEU A 299 4.77 35.10 0.93
C LEU A 299 3.89 34.63 2.11
N PRO A 300 2.55 34.52 1.96
CA PRO A 300 1.70 33.96 3.01
C PRO A 300 2.13 32.55 3.44
N TYR A 301 2.59 31.74 2.49
CA TYR A 301 3.03 30.38 2.78
C TYR A 301 4.35 30.35 3.56
N VAL A 302 5.33 31.17 3.20
CA VAL A 302 6.58 31.31 3.97
C VAL A 302 6.27 31.77 5.40
N ILE A 303 5.39 32.77 5.57
CA ILE A 303 4.96 33.23 6.89
C ILE A 303 4.30 32.09 7.69
N LEU A 304 3.44 31.29 7.05
CA LEU A 304 2.80 30.13 7.68
C LEU A 304 3.84 29.10 8.15
N VAL A 305 4.84 28.78 7.32
CA VAL A 305 5.93 27.85 7.68
C VAL A 305 6.71 28.37 8.88
N LEU A 306 7.06 29.65 8.91
CA LEU A 306 7.78 30.26 10.04
C LEU A 306 6.92 30.26 11.31
N ALA A 307 5.63 30.61 11.20
CA ALA A 307 4.68 30.64 12.31
C ALA A 307 4.52 29.24 12.95
N ILE A 308 4.30 28.19 12.15
CA ILE A 308 4.16 26.80 12.64
C ILE A 308 5.43 26.33 13.34
N ASN A 309 6.60 26.80 12.92
CA ASN A 309 7.88 26.46 13.55
C ASN A 309 8.18 27.26 14.83
N GLY A 310 7.27 28.13 15.26
CA GLY A 310 7.32 28.78 16.57
C GLY A 310 7.76 30.25 16.54
N TRP A 311 7.90 30.87 15.36
CA TRP A 311 8.29 32.29 15.28
C TRP A 311 7.34 33.25 16.00
N LEU A 312 6.05 32.90 16.10
CA LEU A 312 5.02 33.75 16.72
C LEU A 312 4.64 33.31 18.14
N ASP A 313 4.92 32.06 18.50
CA ASP A 313 4.42 31.43 19.72
C ASP A 313 5.51 31.21 20.78
N ARG A 314 6.80 31.41 20.45
CA ARG A 314 7.94 31.09 21.31
C ARG A 314 8.83 32.30 21.53
N ASP A 315 9.49 32.31 22.69
CA ASP A 315 10.46 33.33 23.04
C ASP A 315 11.78 33.14 22.29
N TRP A 316 12.37 34.27 21.89
CA TRP A 316 13.65 34.31 21.22
C TRP A 316 14.79 34.36 22.24
N LEU A 317 15.67 33.36 22.18
CA LEU A 317 16.83 33.21 23.03
C LEU A 317 17.96 34.14 22.62
N ALA A 318 18.80 34.50 23.59
CA ALA A 318 19.99 35.32 23.36
C ALA A 318 21.07 34.54 22.57
N TRP A 319 21.91 35.28 21.85
CA TRP A 319 22.99 34.73 21.02
C TRP A 319 23.89 33.69 21.71
N PRO A 320 24.35 33.88 22.97
CA PRO A 320 25.22 32.89 23.62
C PRO A 320 24.56 31.51 23.77
N VAL A 321 23.27 31.48 24.12
CA VAL A 321 22.49 30.24 24.27
C VAL A 321 22.30 29.55 22.91
N ALA A 322 22.07 30.33 21.85
CA ALA A 322 21.95 29.78 20.50
C ALA A 322 23.26 29.15 20.01
N MET A 323 24.42 29.71 20.37
CA MET A 323 25.73 29.14 20.03
C MET A 323 26.02 27.85 20.80
N GLU A 324 25.59 27.76 22.06
CA GLU A 324 25.65 26.52 22.84
C GLU A 324 24.79 25.42 22.19
N LYS A 325 23.54 25.73 21.84
CA LYS A 325 22.67 24.81 21.07
C LYS A 325 23.30 24.36 19.75
N LEU A 326 23.98 25.26 19.03
CA LEU A 326 24.66 24.92 17.79
C LEU A 326 25.82 23.94 18.03
N HIS A 327 26.58 24.14 19.10
CA HIS A 327 27.67 23.24 19.48
C HIS A 327 27.15 21.83 19.84
N ASP A 328 25.99 21.76 20.48
CA ASP A 328 25.33 20.50 20.86
C ASP A 328 24.53 19.85 19.71
N THR A 329 24.48 20.50 18.54
CA THR A 329 23.77 19.96 17.38
C THR A 329 24.62 18.93 16.66
N TYR A 330 24.10 17.70 16.57
CA TYR A 330 24.64 16.64 15.72
C TYR A 330 24.21 16.83 14.26
N PHE A 331 25.18 16.83 13.35
CA PHE A 331 24.98 17.04 11.90
C PHE A 331 24.82 15.75 11.10
N LEU A 332 24.89 14.60 11.75
CA LEU A 332 24.73 13.31 11.09
C LEU A 332 23.27 13.14 10.62
N PRO A 333 23.01 12.83 9.34
CA PRO A 333 21.64 12.60 8.86
C PRO A 333 20.91 11.52 9.65
N PHE A 334 19.63 11.75 9.94
CA PHE A 334 18.78 10.83 10.70
C PHE A 334 19.26 10.52 12.12
N PHE A 335 20.19 11.32 12.69
CA PHE A 335 20.66 11.13 14.07
C PHE A 335 19.51 11.21 15.08
N TYR A 336 18.67 12.23 14.99
CA TYR A 336 17.55 12.42 15.93
C TYR A 336 16.42 11.42 15.73
N PHE A 337 16.29 10.86 14.52
CA PHE A 337 15.32 9.81 14.21
C PHE A 337 15.60 8.53 14.99
N TYR A 338 16.86 8.27 15.34
CA TYR A 338 17.24 7.12 16.16
C TYR A 338 16.80 7.25 17.64
N TYR A 339 16.78 8.48 18.18
CA TYR A 339 16.48 8.72 19.59
C TYR A 339 14.99 8.95 19.88
N THR A 340 14.13 8.69 18.90
CA THR A 340 12.68 8.80 19.05
C THR A 340 12.01 7.49 18.63
N SER A 341 10.74 7.31 19.01
CA SER A 341 10.00 6.12 18.59
C SER A 341 9.67 6.18 17.10
N GLU A 342 9.51 5.01 16.48
CA GLU A 342 9.25 4.88 15.04
C GLU A 342 8.01 5.69 14.60
N PRO A 343 6.88 5.71 15.34
CA PRO A 343 5.73 6.53 14.98
C PRO A 343 6.04 8.03 15.01
N VAL A 344 6.79 8.51 16.01
CA VAL A 344 7.15 9.93 16.14
C VAL A 344 8.12 10.34 15.03
N ALA A 345 9.10 9.48 14.71
CA ALA A 345 9.99 9.66 13.57
C ALA A 345 9.22 9.76 12.25
N LEU A 346 8.24 8.89 12.01
CA LEU A 346 7.43 8.93 10.80
C LEU A 346 6.57 10.19 10.73
N ILE A 347 5.93 10.60 11.83
CA ILE A 347 5.14 11.84 11.89
C ILE A 347 6.03 13.05 11.60
N SER A 348 7.25 13.09 12.16
CA SER A 348 8.24 14.14 11.89
C SER A 348 8.61 14.20 10.41
N LEU A 349 8.94 13.05 9.79
CA LEU A 349 9.23 12.94 8.36
C LEU A 349 8.07 13.43 7.51
N LEU A 350 6.85 12.95 7.77
CA LEU A 350 5.65 13.31 7.00
C LEU A 350 5.29 14.79 7.18
N SER A 351 5.45 15.33 8.38
CA SER A 351 5.27 16.75 8.66
C SER A 351 6.23 17.61 7.84
N ASN A 352 7.52 17.27 7.84
CA ASN A 352 8.53 17.99 7.05
C ASN A 352 8.31 17.83 5.54
N VAL A 353 7.99 16.62 5.05
CA VAL A 353 7.60 16.42 3.65
C VAL A 353 6.40 17.31 3.31
N GLY A 354 5.34 17.29 4.10
CA GLY A 354 4.15 18.10 3.88
C GLY A 354 4.42 19.60 3.94
N MET A 355 5.31 20.04 4.83
CA MET A 355 5.70 21.44 5.02
C MET A 355 6.58 21.99 3.89
N TYR A 356 7.33 21.16 3.17
CA TYR A 356 8.20 21.64 2.09
C TYR A 356 7.71 21.22 0.69
N PHE A 357 6.75 20.29 0.59
CA PHE A 357 6.16 19.86 -0.67
C PHE A 357 5.47 21.01 -1.45
N PRO A 358 4.67 21.91 -0.84
CA PRO A 358 4.08 23.04 -1.55
C PRO A 358 5.10 24.03 -2.14
N VAL A 359 6.33 24.13 -1.61
CA VAL A 359 7.40 24.96 -2.20
C VAL A 359 7.66 24.52 -3.65
N GLY A 360 7.74 23.21 -3.89
CA GLY A 360 7.92 22.66 -5.23
C GLY A 360 6.72 22.91 -6.14
N LEU A 361 5.49 22.82 -5.63
CA LEU A 361 4.26 23.11 -6.39
C LEU A 361 4.15 24.59 -6.78
N LEU A 362 4.46 25.51 -5.86
CA LEU A 362 4.42 26.95 -6.09
C LEU A 362 5.47 27.37 -7.13
N LEU A 363 6.69 26.82 -7.03
CA LEU A 363 7.73 27.05 -8.03
C LEU A 363 7.41 26.43 -9.39
N TRP A 364 6.77 25.27 -9.41
CA TRP A 364 6.25 24.68 -10.64
C TRP A 364 5.21 25.59 -11.31
N ALA A 365 4.24 26.05 -10.55
CA ALA A 365 3.20 26.95 -11.04
C ALA A 365 3.75 28.31 -11.51
N SER A 366 4.80 28.83 -10.86
CA SER A 366 5.41 30.12 -11.21
C SER A 366 6.35 30.05 -12.43
N SER A 367 6.98 28.89 -12.67
CA SER A 367 8.03 28.67 -13.67
C SER A 367 7.55 28.06 -15.00
N TYR A 368 6.24 27.82 -15.16
CA TYR A 368 5.65 27.06 -16.27
C TYR A 368 6.10 27.45 -17.70
N ASN A 369 6.53 28.70 -17.94
CA ASN A 369 7.00 29.16 -19.25
C ASN A 369 8.49 28.91 -19.54
N ARG A 370 9.27 28.34 -18.61
CA ARG A 370 10.72 28.10 -18.78
C ARG A 370 11.03 26.60 -18.90
N THR A 371 12.13 26.30 -19.59
CA THR A 371 12.65 24.95 -19.86
C THR A 371 12.58 24.02 -18.65
N GLN A 372 11.89 22.86 -18.81
CA GLN A 372 11.42 22.04 -17.69
C GLN A 372 12.49 21.25 -16.90
N ALA A 373 13.71 21.12 -17.43
CA ALA A 373 14.74 20.26 -16.84
C ALA A 373 15.54 20.92 -15.69
N GLY A 374 15.78 22.24 -15.75
CA GLY A 374 16.57 22.97 -14.74
C GLY A 374 15.80 23.31 -13.46
N ASN A 375 14.47 23.35 -13.52
CA ASN A 375 13.67 23.92 -12.44
C ASN A 375 13.39 22.95 -11.27
N ARG A 376 13.52 21.64 -11.46
CA ARG A 376 13.31 20.66 -10.36
C ARG A 376 14.40 20.72 -9.29
N TRP A 377 15.65 20.91 -9.71
CA TRP A 377 16.77 21.11 -8.80
C TRP A 377 16.63 22.42 -8.05
N LEU A 378 16.27 23.49 -8.77
CA LEU A 378 15.94 24.78 -8.15
C LEU A 378 14.83 24.65 -7.11
N ALA A 379 13.77 23.88 -7.40
CA ALA A 379 12.68 23.64 -6.44
C ALA A 379 13.17 22.94 -5.16
N GLY A 380 13.99 21.90 -5.30
CA GLY A 380 14.63 21.25 -4.15
C GLY A 380 15.54 22.21 -3.38
N THR A 381 16.40 22.96 -4.06
CA THR A 381 17.32 23.91 -3.42
C THR A 381 16.58 25.05 -2.71
N CYS A 382 15.49 25.57 -3.28
CA CYS A 382 14.68 26.59 -2.61
C CYS A 382 13.98 26.04 -1.36
N ALA A 383 13.47 24.80 -1.41
CA ALA A 383 12.90 24.15 -0.25
C ALA A 383 13.95 23.91 0.84
N ALA A 384 15.14 23.43 0.47
CA ALA A 384 16.27 23.27 1.37
C ALA A 384 16.73 24.61 1.97
N GLY A 385 16.75 25.69 1.18
CA GLY A 385 17.09 27.03 1.65
C GLY A 385 16.08 27.56 2.66
N LEU A 386 14.78 27.35 2.44
CA LEU A 386 13.74 27.69 3.42
C LEU A 386 13.89 26.85 4.70
N ALA A 387 14.12 25.55 4.57
CA ALA A 387 14.36 24.67 5.71
C ALA A 387 15.60 25.08 6.50
N LEU A 388 16.69 25.47 5.82
CA LEU A 388 17.90 25.96 6.47
C LEU A 388 17.62 27.22 7.29
N ILE A 389 16.81 28.16 6.79
CA ILE A 389 16.39 29.34 7.56
C ILE A 389 15.59 28.92 8.79
N VAL A 390 14.68 27.96 8.64
CA VAL A 390 13.89 27.40 9.74
C VAL A 390 14.79 26.73 10.78
N GLU A 391 15.69 25.83 10.40
CA GLU A 391 16.60 25.13 11.31
C GLU A 391 17.54 26.09 12.04
N ILE A 392 18.10 27.09 11.34
CA ILE A 392 18.91 28.14 11.98
C ILE A 392 18.06 28.91 12.99
N SER A 393 16.81 29.23 12.66
CA SER A 393 15.93 29.93 13.59
C SER A 393 15.59 29.11 14.83
N LYS A 394 15.50 27.76 14.72
CA LYS A 394 15.25 26.88 15.88
C LYS A 394 16.36 26.97 16.95
N LEU A 395 17.58 27.34 16.57
CA LEU A 395 18.67 27.61 17.53
C LEU A 395 18.33 28.80 18.45
N PHE A 396 17.57 29.76 17.95
CA PHE A 396 17.16 30.95 18.70
C PHE A 396 15.78 30.82 19.33
N LEU A 397 15.07 29.71 19.15
CA LEU A 397 13.72 29.53 19.70
C LEU A 397 13.76 28.64 20.95
N ASP A 398 13.04 29.06 21.99
CA ASP A 398 12.92 28.26 23.20
C ASP A 398 12.16 26.94 22.96
N GLY A 399 12.62 25.87 23.61
CA GLY A 399 12.04 24.53 23.48
C GLY A 399 12.11 23.91 22.08
N LYS A 400 12.90 24.47 21.15
CA LYS A 400 13.14 23.93 19.81
C LYS A 400 14.58 23.46 19.65
N HIS A 401 14.72 22.43 18.82
CA HIS A 401 15.99 21.80 18.46
C HIS A 401 16.16 21.79 16.94
N ALA A 402 17.36 22.07 16.45
CA ALA A 402 17.68 22.08 15.03
C ALA A 402 18.03 20.67 14.54
N ASP A 403 17.42 20.24 13.43
CA ASP A 403 17.70 18.95 12.79
C ASP A 403 18.21 19.17 11.35
N PRO A 404 19.51 18.97 11.08
CA PRO A 404 20.07 19.08 9.73
C PRO A 404 19.45 18.12 8.71
N THR A 405 18.83 17.02 9.16
CA THR A 405 18.09 16.06 8.32
C THR A 405 16.89 16.73 7.65
N ASP A 406 16.25 17.69 8.30
CA ASP A 406 15.08 18.40 7.79
C ASP A 406 15.39 19.14 6.49
N VAL A 407 16.63 19.62 6.31
CA VAL A 407 17.10 20.27 5.08
C VAL A 407 17.17 19.27 3.92
N LEU A 408 17.63 18.05 4.17
CA LEU A 408 17.68 16.97 3.16
C LEU A 408 16.26 16.51 2.79
N ILE A 409 15.38 16.37 3.78
CA ILE A 409 13.97 16.03 3.57
C ILE A 409 13.28 17.11 2.75
N ALA A 410 13.51 18.38 3.08
CA ALA A 410 12.96 19.53 2.36
C ALA A 410 13.40 19.55 0.90
N PHE A 411 14.68 19.28 0.63
CA PHE A 411 15.20 19.16 -0.73
C PHE A 411 14.44 18.09 -1.53
N ALA A 412 14.34 16.88 -0.96
CA ALA A 412 13.66 15.76 -1.60
C ALA A 412 12.17 16.03 -1.82
N ALA A 413 11.49 16.65 -0.85
CA ALA A 413 10.09 17.02 -0.92
C ALA A 413 9.82 18.05 -2.03
N GLY A 414 10.59 19.14 -2.07
CA GLY A 414 10.48 20.19 -3.10
C GLY A 414 10.79 19.68 -4.51
N TYR A 415 11.87 18.90 -4.65
CA TYR A 415 12.24 18.26 -5.91
C TYR A 415 11.15 17.29 -6.40
N GLY A 416 10.68 16.43 -5.50
CA GLY A 416 9.66 15.42 -5.78
C GLY A 416 8.32 16.05 -6.17
N ALA A 417 7.88 17.09 -5.46
CA ALA A 417 6.65 17.82 -5.76
C ALA A 417 6.66 18.43 -7.17
N TYR A 418 7.77 19.08 -7.55
CA TYR A 418 7.94 19.66 -8.89
C TYR A 418 7.89 18.58 -9.98
N ALA A 419 8.61 17.46 -9.76
CA ALA A 419 8.64 16.34 -10.70
C ALA A 419 7.25 15.70 -10.87
N LEU A 420 6.53 15.50 -9.76
CA LEU A 420 5.18 14.94 -9.74
C LEU A 420 4.19 15.86 -10.47
N ALA A 421 4.25 17.17 -10.24
CA ALA A 421 3.37 18.13 -10.92
C ALA A 421 3.54 18.10 -12.45
N ASN A 422 4.79 18.02 -12.94
CA ASN A 422 5.08 17.83 -14.37
C ASN A 422 4.46 16.54 -14.91
N GLN A 423 4.61 15.44 -14.18
CA GLN A 423 4.11 14.14 -14.59
C GLN A 423 2.58 14.10 -14.64
N VAL A 424 1.90 14.65 -13.63
CA VAL A 424 0.43 14.76 -13.60
C VAL A 424 -0.08 15.61 -14.76
N LEU A 425 0.57 16.73 -15.08
CA LEU A 425 0.16 17.55 -16.22
C LEU A 425 0.30 16.80 -17.54
N GLN A 426 1.37 16.04 -17.73
CA GLN A 426 1.52 15.17 -18.91
C GLN A 426 0.35 14.19 -19.01
N TRP A 427 -0.05 13.57 -17.90
CA TRP A 427 -1.20 12.65 -17.88
C TRP A 427 -2.52 13.32 -18.25
N VAL A 428 -2.76 14.52 -17.71
CA VAL A 428 -3.96 15.33 -18.02
C VAL A 428 -4.01 15.70 -19.51
N ASN A 429 -2.86 16.02 -20.11
CA ASN A 429 -2.77 16.40 -21.52
C ASN A 429 -2.87 15.19 -22.46
N SER A 430 -2.20 14.08 -22.14
CA SER A 430 -2.22 12.85 -22.94
C SER A 430 -3.59 12.16 -23.00
N GLY A 431 -4.42 12.31 -21.97
CA GLY A 431 -5.81 11.83 -21.98
C GLY A 431 -6.69 12.44 -23.09
N LYS A 432 -6.31 13.60 -23.66
CA LYS A 432 -7.00 14.20 -24.82
C LYS A 432 -6.66 13.51 -26.13
N THR A 433 -5.39 13.14 -26.30
CA THR A 433 -4.88 12.47 -27.51
C THR A 433 -5.39 11.04 -27.60
N GLU A 434 -5.49 10.34 -26.46
CA GLU A 434 -6.04 8.98 -26.40
C GLU A 434 -7.56 8.91 -26.64
N ALA A 435 -8.34 9.94 -26.30
CA ALA A 435 -9.77 9.95 -26.61
C ALA A 435 -10.04 10.04 -28.12
N LEU A 436 -9.20 10.80 -28.84
CA LEU A 436 -9.22 10.94 -30.30
C LEU A 436 -8.65 9.71 -31.03
N SER A 437 -7.64 9.04 -30.45
CA SER A 437 -7.13 7.79 -31.02
C SER A 437 -8.03 6.60 -30.69
N ARG A 438 -8.68 6.55 -29.51
CA ARG A 438 -9.70 5.54 -29.19
C ARG A 438 -10.90 5.63 -30.11
N SER A 439 -11.39 6.80 -30.46
CA SER A 439 -12.53 6.88 -31.40
C SER A 439 -12.17 6.30 -32.78
N ARG A 440 -10.93 6.53 -33.26
CA ARG A 440 -10.41 5.87 -34.47
C ARG A 440 -10.20 4.37 -34.28
N PHE A 441 -9.59 3.96 -33.17
CA PHE A 441 -9.29 2.55 -32.89
C PHE A 441 -10.55 1.72 -32.64
N TYR A 442 -11.60 2.27 -32.00
CA TYR A 442 -12.89 1.59 -31.87
C TYR A 442 -13.63 1.49 -33.21
N SER A 443 -13.44 2.46 -34.12
CA SER A 443 -13.96 2.38 -35.50
C SER A 443 -13.20 1.41 -36.39
N GLU A 444 -11.90 1.20 -36.15
CA GLU A 444 -11.06 0.23 -36.88
C GLU A 444 -11.17 -1.19 -36.28
N ALA A 445 -11.30 -1.30 -34.96
CA ALA A 445 -11.46 -2.56 -34.24
C ALA A 445 -12.90 -3.12 -34.33
N SER A 446 -13.92 -2.29 -34.56
CA SER A 446 -15.27 -2.80 -34.91
C SER A 446 -15.25 -3.47 -36.28
N ALA A 447 -14.50 -2.92 -37.26
CA ALA A 447 -14.33 -3.50 -38.58
C ALA A 447 -13.43 -4.78 -38.58
N GLN A 448 -12.41 -4.84 -37.71
CA GLN A 448 -11.55 -6.03 -37.56
C GLN A 448 -12.15 -7.11 -36.64
N GLY A 449 -12.97 -6.73 -35.66
CA GLY A 449 -13.65 -7.64 -34.72
C GLY A 449 -14.71 -8.51 -35.38
N GLU A 450 -15.35 -8.01 -36.44
CA GLU A 450 -16.31 -8.76 -37.26
C GLU A 450 -15.62 -9.90 -38.06
N GLN A 451 -14.38 -9.67 -38.52
CA GLN A 451 -13.57 -10.68 -39.22
C GLN A 451 -12.85 -11.65 -38.26
N ALA A 452 -12.39 -11.19 -37.09
CA ALA A 452 -11.78 -12.05 -36.07
C ALA A 452 -12.81 -12.93 -35.33
N GLY A 453 -14.06 -12.47 -35.21
CA GLY A 453 -15.18 -13.25 -34.65
C GLY A 453 -15.50 -14.51 -35.44
N ILE A 454 -15.26 -14.52 -36.76
CA ILE A 454 -15.42 -15.68 -37.64
C ILE A 454 -14.24 -16.67 -37.46
N ALA A 455 -13.03 -16.19 -37.22
CA ALA A 455 -11.83 -17.02 -37.01
C ALA A 455 -11.73 -17.65 -35.60
N VAL A 456 -12.20 -16.95 -34.56
CA VAL A 456 -12.23 -17.47 -33.17
C VAL A 456 -13.29 -18.57 -33.01
N LYS A 457 -14.40 -18.49 -33.77
CA LYS A 457 -15.46 -19.52 -33.79
C LYS A 457 -14.93 -20.90 -34.24
N ASN A 458 -13.87 -20.93 -35.05
CA ASN A 458 -13.25 -22.16 -35.57
C ASN A 458 -12.08 -22.71 -34.70
N ARG A 459 -11.58 -21.98 -33.70
CA ARG A 459 -10.58 -22.50 -32.72
C ARG A 459 -11.20 -23.03 -31.43
N PHE A 460 -12.46 -22.69 -31.15
CA PHE A 460 -13.17 -23.09 -29.93
C PHE A 460 -13.74 -24.51 -29.95
N THR A 461 -13.68 -25.20 -31.10
CA THR A 461 -14.23 -26.55 -31.29
C THR A 461 -13.34 -27.67 -30.76
N ALA A 462 -12.04 -27.42 -30.48
CA ALA A 462 -11.10 -28.46 -30.03
C ALA A 462 -10.94 -28.55 -28.49
N LEU A 463 -11.27 -27.49 -27.73
CA LEU A 463 -11.16 -27.47 -26.25
C LEU A 463 -12.49 -27.75 -25.52
N GLY A 464 -13.61 -27.84 -26.25
CA GLY A 464 -14.97 -27.94 -25.70
C GLY A 464 -15.34 -29.30 -25.08
N ASN A 465 -14.57 -30.35 -25.33
CA ASN A 465 -14.95 -31.70 -24.87
C ASN A 465 -14.77 -31.89 -23.36
N PHE A 466 -13.78 -31.24 -22.73
CA PHE A 466 -13.54 -31.42 -21.29
C PHE A 466 -14.62 -30.77 -20.42
N GLY A 467 -15.04 -29.54 -20.75
CA GLY A 467 -16.12 -28.87 -20.03
C GLY A 467 -17.44 -29.61 -20.15
N PHE A 468 -17.75 -30.14 -21.34
CA PHE A 468 -18.97 -30.93 -21.54
C PHE A 468 -18.95 -32.26 -20.76
N ILE A 469 -17.81 -32.97 -20.73
CA ILE A 469 -17.64 -34.19 -19.93
C ILE A 469 -17.72 -33.90 -18.42
N ALA A 470 -17.09 -32.81 -17.96
CA ALA A 470 -17.18 -32.36 -16.58
C ALA A 470 -18.63 -32.00 -16.19
N GLY A 471 -19.37 -31.34 -17.08
CA GLY A 471 -20.79 -31.04 -16.88
C GLY A 471 -21.66 -32.30 -16.79
N LEU A 472 -21.44 -33.28 -17.67
CA LEU A 472 -22.15 -34.57 -17.64
C LEU A 472 -21.85 -35.38 -16.39
N SER A 473 -20.59 -35.42 -15.94
CA SER A 473 -20.20 -36.12 -14.71
C SER A 473 -20.81 -35.47 -13.46
N ALA A 474 -20.85 -34.13 -13.38
CA ALA A 474 -21.53 -33.41 -12.30
C ALA A 474 -23.04 -33.71 -12.30
N LEU A 475 -23.69 -33.75 -13.47
CA LEU A 475 -25.10 -34.11 -13.58
C LEU A 475 -25.36 -35.55 -13.13
N ALA A 476 -24.50 -36.50 -13.53
CA ALA A 476 -24.59 -37.89 -13.10
C ALA A 476 -24.44 -38.02 -11.56
N ALA A 477 -23.54 -37.24 -10.95
CA ALA A 477 -23.39 -37.19 -9.50
C ALA A 477 -24.65 -36.64 -8.80
N VAL A 478 -25.27 -35.58 -9.35
CA VAL A 478 -26.55 -35.05 -8.84
C VAL A 478 -27.65 -36.11 -8.87
N VAL A 479 -27.79 -36.82 -10.00
CA VAL A 479 -28.80 -37.89 -10.12
C VAL A 479 -28.52 -39.02 -9.12
N TYR A 480 -27.27 -39.46 -8.99
CA TYR A 480 -26.88 -40.49 -8.04
C TYR A 480 -27.17 -40.11 -6.58
N LEU A 481 -26.84 -38.88 -6.20
CA LEU A 481 -27.09 -38.37 -4.85
C LEU A 481 -28.59 -38.21 -4.60
N LEU A 482 -29.37 -37.73 -5.56
CA LEU A 482 -30.84 -37.69 -5.45
C LEU A 482 -31.46 -39.07 -5.22
N PHE A 483 -30.93 -40.14 -5.83
CA PHE A 483 -31.39 -41.51 -5.56
C PHE A 483 -31.10 -41.99 -4.15
N LYS A 484 -30.02 -41.51 -3.54
CA LYS A 484 -29.63 -41.85 -2.16
C LYS A 484 -30.24 -40.92 -1.11
N TYR A 485 -30.93 -39.86 -1.54
CA TYR A 485 -31.42 -38.84 -0.65
C TYR A 485 -32.61 -39.35 0.18
N PRO A 486 -32.54 -39.33 1.52
CA PRO A 486 -33.49 -40.03 2.37
C PRO A 486 -34.83 -39.30 2.54
N LEU A 487 -34.87 -37.98 2.30
CA LEU A 487 -36.02 -37.13 2.67
C LEU A 487 -36.70 -36.53 1.43
N ALA A 488 -37.76 -37.16 0.94
CA ALA A 488 -38.54 -36.66 -0.21
C ALA A 488 -37.68 -36.30 -1.45
N PRO A 489 -36.94 -37.26 -2.04
CA PRO A 489 -36.05 -37.03 -3.18
C PRO A 489 -36.74 -36.41 -4.40
N TRP A 490 -38.03 -36.67 -4.59
CA TRP A 490 -38.83 -36.06 -5.65
C TRP A 490 -39.00 -34.55 -5.48
N ALA A 491 -39.09 -34.03 -4.25
CA ALA A 491 -39.24 -32.60 -3.98
C ALA A 491 -37.94 -31.84 -4.25
N LEU A 492 -36.81 -32.39 -3.80
CA LEU A 492 -35.49 -31.86 -4.08
C LEU A 492 -35.17 -31.92 -5.58
N ALA A 493 -35.50 -33.03 -6.25
CA ALA A 493 -35.36 -33.16 -7.70
C ALA A 493 -36.18 -32.11 -8.45
N LEU A 494 -37.44 -31.87 -8.06
CA LEU A 494 -38.29 -30.84 -8.66
C LEU A 494 -37.67 -29.44 -8.50
N MET A 495 -37.19 -29.11 -7.29
CA MET A 495 -36.53 -27.83 -7.02
C MET A 495 -35.27 -27.64 -7.87
N LEU A 496 -34.41 -28.66 -7.96
CA LEU A 496 -33.20 -28.63 -8.80
C LEU A 496 -33.53 -28.55 -10.30
N MET A 497 -34.61 -29.20 -10.77
CA MET A 497 -35.06 -29.07 -12.16
C MET A 497 -35.55 -27.65 -12.47
N VAL A 498 -36.34 -27.05 -11.58
CA VAL A 498 -36.81 -25.66 -11.73
C VAL A 498 -35.62 -24.70 -11.71
N TYR A 499 -34.71 -24.87 -10.76
CA TYR A 499 -33.49 -24.07 -10.67
C TYR A 499 -32.61 -24.22 -11.93
N GLY A 500 -32.38 -25.44 -12.38
CA GLY A 500 -31.64 -25.75 -13.60
C GLY A 500 -32.29 -25.11 -14.84
N TYR A 501 -33.61 -25.17 -14.97
CA TYR A 501 -34.34 -24.50 -16.06
C TYR A 501 -34.12 -22.98 -16.08
N TYR A 502 -34.18 -22.33 -14.92
CA TYR A 502 -33.91 -20.89 -14.82
C TYR A 502 -32.44 -20.55 -15.10
N LEU A 503 -31.49 -21.38 -14.65
CA LEU A 503 -30.07 -21.28 -14.99
C LEU A 503 -29.82 -21.39 -16.50
N ILE A 504 -30.51 -22.31 -17.18
CA ILE A 504 -30.41 -22.47 -18.64
C ILE A 504 -30.90 -21.21 -19.34
N LYS A 505 -31.98 -20.56 -18.87
CA LYS A 505 -32.48 -19.30 -19.46
C LYS A 505 -31.64 -18.08 -19.10
N LYS A 506 -31.24 -17.94 -17.83
CA LYS A 506 -30.50 -16.81 -17.28
C LYS A 506 -29.35 -17.30 -16.39
N PRO A 507 -28.11 -17.36 -16.92
CA PRO A 507 -26.96 -17.84 -16.17
C PRO A 507 -26.60 -17.01 -14.94
N GLU A 508 -27.10 -15.78 -14.82
CA GLU A 508 -26.78 -14.89 -13.69
C GLU A 508 -27.58 -15.24 -12.43
N VAL A 509 -28.58 -16.12 -12.53
CA VAL A 509 -29.48 -16.48 -11.42
C VAL A 509 -28.73 -17.09 -10.23
N TRP A 510 -27.60 -17.78 -10.45
CA TRP A 510 -26.82 -18.35 -9.33
C TRP A 510 -26.25 -17.28 -8.40
N LEU A 511 -25.99 -16.06 -8.88
CA LEU A 511 -25.47 -14.96 -8.05
C LEU A 511 -26.46 -14.52 -6.96
N ILE A 512 -27.74 -14.80 -7.18
CA ILE A 512 -28.82 -14.49 -6.22
C ILE A 512 -29.18 -15.75 -5.44
N VAL A 513 -29.33 -16.88 -6.13
CA VAL A 513 -29.83 -18.13 -5.52
C VAL A 513 -28.82 -18.77 -4.57
N ILE A 514 -27.53 -18.81 -4.91
CA ILE A 514 -26.52 -19.44 -4.03
C ILE A 514 -26.42 -18.69 -2.70
N PRO A 515 -26.24 -17.35 -2.64
CA PRO A 515 -26.22 -16.64 -1.37
C PRO A 515 -27.53 -16.73 -0.57
N ALA A 516 -28.68 -16.77 -1.26
CA ALA A 516 -29.98 -16.86 -0.61
C ALA A 516 -30.25 -18.24 0.01
N LEU A 517 -29.74 -19.32 -0.60
CA LEU A 517 -29.93 -20.68 -0.11
C LEU A 517 -28.89 -21.11 0.93
N LEU A 518 -27.72 -20.45 0.98
CA LEU A 518 -26.64 -20.77 1.91
C LEU A 518 -27.06 -20.81 3.40
N PRO A 519 -27.88 -19.89 3.93
CA PRO A 519 -28.34 -19.97 5.32
C PRO A 519 -29.60 -20.84 5.52
N VAL A 520 -30.25 -21.29 4.44
CA VAL A 520 -31.58 -21.95 4.49
C VAL A 520 -31.47 -23.46 4.26
N MET A 521 -30.49 -23.90 3.48
CA MET A 521 -30.32 -25.30 3.08
C MET A 521 -29.32 -26.05 3.96
N ASP A 522 -29.57 -26.08 5.26
CA ASP A 522 -28.92 -27.04 6.17
C ASP A 522 -29.99 -27.97 6.73
N PHE A 523 -30.19 -29.11 6.04
CA PHE A 523 -31.13 -30.14 6.49
C PHE A 523 -30.44 -31.32 7.20
N ALA A 524 -29.15 -31.18 7.54
CA ALA A 524 -28.37 -32.24 8.20
C ALA A 524 -29.06 -32.87 9.42
N PRO A 525 -29.79 -32.12 10.29
CA PRO A 525 -30.51 -32.71 11.42
C PRO A 525 -31.62 -33.71 11.04
N TRP A 526 -32.22 -33.58 9.85
CA TRP A 526 -33.32 -34.42 9.38
C TRP A 526 -32.87 -35.49 8.38
N THR A 527 -31.84 -35.21 7.59
CA THR A 527 -31.35 -36.10 6.52
C THR A 527 -30.17 -36.96 6.95
N GLY A 528 -29.45 -36.55 8.01
CA GLY A 528 -28.23 -37.22 8.49
C GLY A 528 -27.04 -37.06 7.53
N TRP A 529 -27.14 -36.18 6.54
CA TRP A 529 -26.08 -35.87 5.59
C TRP A 529 -25.22 -34.72 6.14
N PHE A 530 -23.95 -35.00 6.43
CA PHE A 530 -23.01 -34.02 7.01
C PHE A 530 -21.85 -33.62 6.08
N PHE A 531 -21.47 -34.48 5.13
CA PHE A 531 -20.30 -34.28 4.27
C PHE A 531 -20.63 -33.84 2.85
N VAL A 532 -21.80 -34.25 2.36
CA VAL A 532 -22.38 -33.82 1.09
C VAL A 532 -23.83 -33.52 1.41
N ASP A 533 -24.22 -32.26 1.35
CA ASP A 533 -25.56 -31.80 1.75
C ASP A 533 -26.41 -31.41 0.53
N GLU A 534 -27.61 -30.88 0.78
CA GLU A 534 -28.53 -30.47 -0.28
C GLU A 534 -28.02 -29.20 -1.00
N PHE A 535 -27.21 -28.39 -0.34
CA PHE A 535 -26.60 -27.20 -0.93
C PHE A 535 -25.51 -27.57 -1.94
N ASP A 536 -24.73 -28.62 -1.68
CA ASP A 536 -23.77 -29.18 -2.64
C ASP A 536 -24.46 -29.64 -3.93
N LEU A 537 -25.67 -30.20 -3.84
CA LEU A 537 -26.48 -30.56 -5.01
C LEU A 537 -26.89 -29.33 -5.84
N VAL A 538 -27.16 -28.19 -5.20
CA VAL A 538 -27.42 -26.91 -5.89
C VAL A 538 -26.16 -26.44 -6.61
N ILE A 539 -24.99 -26.46 -5.95
CA ILE A 539 -23.71 -26.08 -6.55
C ILE A 539 -23.38 -26.98 -7.75
N LEU A 540 -23.51 -28.30 -7.60
CA LEU A 540 -23.26 -29.26 -8.67
C LEU A 540 -24.20 -29.03 -9.86
N THR A 541 -25.46 -28.68 -9.61
CA THR A 541 -26.42 -28.33 -10.66
C THR A 541 -26.00 -27.04 -11.38
N THR A 542 -25.53 -26.02 -10.66
CA THR A 542 -24.97 -24.78 -11.25
C THR A 542 -23.76 -25.09 -12.14
N LEU A 543 -22.83 -25.90 -11.64
CA LEU A 543 -21.62 -26.29 -12.36
C LEU A 543 -21.96 -27.12 -13.62
N ALA A 544 -22.84 -28.11 -13.50
CA ALA A 544 -23.29 -28.95 -14.60
C ALA A 544 -23.88 -28.10 -15.74
N VAL A 545 -24.82 -27.19 -15.43
CA VAL A 545 -25.46 -26.34 -16.43
C VAL A 545 -24.47 -25.35 -17.05
N CYS A 546 -23.62 -24.72 -16.24
CA CYS A 546 -22.63 -23.74 -16.73
C CYS A 546 -21.58 -24.38 -17.64
N TRP A 547 -21.05 -25.54 -17.27
CA TRP A 547 -20.05 -26.27 -18.06
C TRP A 547 -20.64 -26.86 -19.34
N CYS A 548 -21.89 -27.33 -19.32
CA CYS A 548 -22.60 -27.78 -20.53
C CYS A 548 -22.95 -26.62 -21.48
N ARG A 549 -23.31 -25.42 -20.98
CA ARG A 549 -23.67 -24.26 -21.83
C ARG A 549 -22.47 -23.54 -22.45
N ARG A 550 -21.33 -23.50 -21.77
CA ARG A 550 -20.14 -22.74 -22.20
C ARG A 550 -18.86 -23.54 -21.96
N PRO A 551 -18.60 -24.59 -22.77
CA PRO A 551 -17.50 -25.52 -22.53
C PRO A 551 -16.07 -24.96 -22.76
N GLY A 552 -15.88 -23.64 -22.75
CA GLY A 552 -14.60 -23.02 -23.10
C GLY A 552 -14.27 -21.70 -22.41
N ILE A 553 -14.97 -21.30 -21.33
CA ILE A 553 -14.52 -20.14 -20.56
C ILE A 553 -13.27 -20.54 -19.77
N GLN A 554 -12.09 -20.22 -20.31
CA GLN A 554 -10.90 -20.12 -19.49
C GLN A 554 -11.08 -18.91 -18.56
N VAL A 555 -11.42 -19.18 -17.31
CA VAL A 555 -11.35 -18.18 -16.25
C VAL A 555 -9.87 -17.80 -16.13
N GLN A 556 -9.50 -16.62 -16.61
CA GLN A 556 -8.18 -16.06 -16.33
C GLN A 556 -8.19 -15.61 -14.87
N TRP A 557 -7.81 -16.53 -13.98
CA TRP A 557 -7.55 -16.21 -12.59
C TRP A 557 -6.44 -15.16 -12.53
N THR A 558 -6.75 -14.03 -11.89
CA THR A 558 -5.72 -13.04 -11.52
C THR A 558 -4.69 -13.72 -10.61
N GLY A 559 -3.45 -13.21 -10.54
CA GLY A 559 -2.42 -13.79 -9.66
C GLY A 559 -2.90 -13.95 -8.22
N LEU A 560 -3.65 -12.96 -7.72
CA LEU A 560 -4.27 -13.00 -6.40
C LEU A 560 -5.38 -14.06 -6.28
N GLY A 561 -6.22 -14.21 -7.32
CA GLY A 561 -7.23 -15.26 -7.36
C GLY A 561 -6.63 -16.68 -7.33
N LYS A 562 -5.51 -16.89 -8.02
CA LYS A 562 -4.78 -18.18 -7.95
C LYS A 562 -4.22 -18.44 -6.55
N SER A 563 -3.66 -17.41 -5.91
CA SER A 563 -3.12 -17.54 -4.55
C SER A 563 -4.22 -17.81 -3.52
N VAL A 564 -5.36 -17.12 -3.60
CA VAL A 564 -6.50 -17.35 -2.71
C VAL A 564 -7.07 -18.75 -2.92
N ALA A 565 -7.23 -19.19 -4.18
CA ALA A 565 -7.67 -20.55 -4.47
C ALA A 565 -6.67 -21.60 -3.97
N CYS A 566 -5.37 -21.38 -4.17
CA CYS A 566 -4.32 -22.27 -3.68
C CYS A 566 -4.29 -22.34 -2.15
N LEU A 567 -4.41 -21.20 -1.48
CA LEU A 567 -4.51 -21.11 -0.02
C LEU A 567 -5.75 -21.86 0.48
N LEU A 568 -6.90 -21.66 -0.16
CA LEU A 568 -8.15 -22.30 0.22
C LEU A 568 -8.09 -23.82 0.01
N ILE A 569 -7.53 -24.27 -1.12
CA ILE A 569 -7.26 -25.69 -1.38
C ILE A 569 -6.30 -26.26 -0.33
N LEU A 570 -5.25 -25.53 0.04
CA LEU A 570 -4.27 -25.96 1.04
C LEU A 570 -4.89 -26.03 2.44
N VAL A 571 -5.72 -25.06 2.83
CA VAL A 571 -6.48 -25.08 4.09
C VAL A 571 -7.46 -26.26 4.12
N TYR A 572 -8.18 -26.53 3.04
CA TYR A 572 -9.06 -27.70 2.93
C TYR A 572 -8.28 -29.01 2.99
N TRP A 573 -7.13 -29.10 2.31
CA TRP A 573 -6.25 -30.27 2.38
C TRP A 573 -5.72 -30.51 3.80
N VAL A 574 -5.29 -29.46 4.50
CA VAL A 574 -4.84 -29.55 5.90
C VAL A 574 -6.00 -29.98 6.80
N SER A 575 -7.21 -29.46 6.57
CA SER A 575 -8.43 -29.85 7.30
C SER A 575 -8.76 -31.33 7.09
N VAL A 576 -8.72 -31.80 5.83
CA VAL A 576 -8.93 -33.22 5.48
C VAL A 576 -7.87 -34.12 6.09
N ILE A 577 -6.58 -33.74 6.03
CA ILE A 577 -5.49 -34.50 6.66
C ILE A 577 -5.66 -34.56 8.18
N ARG A 578 -6.05 -33.45 8.83
CA ARG A 578 -6.35 -33.43 10.27
C ARG A 578 -7.56 -34.30 10.63
N GLY A 579 -8.58 -34.33 9.77
CA GLY A 579 -9.75 -35.20 9.96
C GLY A 579 -9.45 -36.68 9.76
N LEU A 580 -8.58 -37.03 8.81
CA LEU A 580 -8.19 -38.41 8.51
C LEU A 580 -7.09 -38.96 9.43
N LEU A 581 -6.26 -38.09 10.00
CA LEU A 581 -5.24 -38.43 11.00
C LEU A 581 -5.65 -37.77 12.32
N PRO A 582 -6.51 -38.38 13.14
CA PRO A 582 -6.76 -37.89 14.49
C PRO A 582 -5.43 -37.92 15.23
N TRP A 583 -4.80 -36.76 15.40
CA TRP A 583 -3.63 -36.62 16.24
C TRP A 583 -4.06 -37.06 17.65
N GLN A 584 -3.51 -38.18 18.12
CA GLN A 584 -3.53 -38.52 19.53
C GLN A 584 -2.92 -37.34 20.26
N GLN A 585 -3.76 -36.63 21.01
CA GLN A 585 -3.35 -35.51 21.84
C GLN A 585 -2.31 -36.03 22.84
N ALA A 586 -1.10 -35.47 22.78
CA ALA A 586 -0.06 -35.57 23.79
C ALA A 586 0.28 -34.15 24.25
#